data_AF-A0A4Q6BJ04-F1
#
_entry.id   AF-A0A4Q6BJ04-F1
#
_cell.length_a   1.000
_cell.length_b   1.000
_cell.length_c   1.000
_cell.angle_alpha   90.00
_cell.angle_beta   90.00
_cell.angle_gamma   90.00
#
_symmetry.space_group_name_H-M   'P 1'
#
loop_
_entity.id
_entity.type
_entity.pdbx_description
1 polymer ?
#
loop_
_entity_poly.entity_id
_entity_poly.type
_entity_poly.pdbx_seq_one_letter_code
_entity_poly.pdbx_strand_id
1 'polypeptide(L)'
;MMAYSDRAITKLTLSRTPILGVLFDMDGTLLDSQGAVEEIWKRWSIRTGADYAAILAYNHGRPARMTMKQMLPELDLEPELA
;
A
#
# COMPACT_ATOMS: atom_id res chain seq x y z
N MET A 1 13.03 2.12 -15.86
CA MET A 1 12.21 1.08 -16.52
C MET A 1 12.15 -0.11 -15.58
N MET A 2 11.24 -0.08 -14.61
CA MET A 2 11.02 -1.20 -13.68
C MET A 2 10.20 -2.26 -14.42
N ALA A 3 10.70 -3.50 -14.41
CA ALA A 3 9.96 -4.63 -14.94
C ALA A 3 8.80 -4.92 -13.99
N TYR A 4 7.58 -4.67 -14.43
CA TYR A 4 6.39 -5.16 -13.74
C TYR A 4 6.44 -6.68 -13.73
N SER A 5 6.35 -7.28 -12.55
CA SER A 5 6.36 -8.73 -12.42
C SER A 5 4.99 -9.21 -12.89
N ASP A 6 4.96 -9.99 -13.98
CA ASP A 6 3.75 -10.53 -14.62
C ASP A 6 3.13 -11.67 -13.78
N ARG A 7 2.99 -11.47 -12.47
CA ARG A 7 2.39 -12.42 -11.52
C ARG A 7 0.88 -12.24 -11.50
N ALA A 8 0.25 -12.63 -12.60
CA ALA A 8 -1.20 -12.75 -12.63
C ALA A 8 -1.64 -13.99 -11.82
N ILE A 9 -2.56 -13.82 -10.87
CA ILE A 9 -3.34 -14.95 -10.37
C ILE A 9 -4.27 -15.37 -11.50
N THR A 10 -3.91 -16.44 -12.22
CA THR A 10 -4.71 -16.95 -13.34
C THR A 10 -5.79 -17.94 -12.91
N LYS A 11 -5.69 -18.48 -11.68
CA LYS A 11 -6.61 -19.48 -11.16
C LYS A 11 -6.74 -19.42 -9.64
N LEU A 12 -7.97 -19.25 -9.17
CA LEU A 12 -8.36 -19.46 -7.77
C LEU A 12 -9.15 -20.77 -7.67
N THR A 13 -8.75 -21.68 -6.79
CA THR A 13 -9.49 -22.92 -6.51
C THR A 13 -10.06 -22.85 -5.10
N LEU A 14 -11.38 -22.88 -4.99
CA LEU A 14 -12.08 -22.89 -3.70
C LEU A 14 -12.34 -24.33 -3.25
N SER A 15 -12.42 -24.54 -1.93
CA SER A 15 -12.77 -25.86 -1.37
C SER A 15 -14.17 -26.30 -1.82
N ARG A 16 -14.47 -27.60 -1.74
CA ARG A 16 -15.83 -28.12 -2.04
C ARG A 16 -16.90 -27.71 -1.02
N THR A 17 -16.52 -27.04 0.07
CA THR A 17 -17.45 -26.52 1.06
C THR A 17 -18.14 -25.27 0.52
N PRO A 18 -19.48 -25.18 0.59
CA PRO A 18 -20.20 -23.98 0.17
C PRO A 18 -19.75 -22.76 0.96
N ILE A 19 -19.51 -21.66 0.25
CA ILE A 19 -19.25 -20.34 0.82
C ILE A 19 -20.25 -19.34 0.25
N LEU A 20 -20.57 -18.29 1.00
CA LEU A 20 -21.50 -17.25 0.55
C LEU A 20 -20.84 -16.13 -0.27
N GLY A 21 -19.50 -16.04 -0.23
CA GLY A 21 -18.77 -15.03 -0.98
C GLY A 21 -17.26 -15.09 -0.74
N VAL A 22 -16.53 -14.29 -1.53
CA VAL A 22 -15.07 -14.12 -1.43
C VAL A 22 -14.79 -12.62 -1.29
N LEU A 23 -13.91 -12.25 -0.37
CA LEU A 23 -13.40 -10.89 -0.22
C LEU A 23 -11.96 -10.85 -0.72
N PHE A 24 -11.69 -9.94 -1.65
CA PHE A 24 -10.34 -9.66 -2.13
C PHE A 24 -9.88 -8.32 -1.57
N ASP A 25 -8.66 -8.29 -1.07
CA ASP A 25 -7.94 -7.02 -0.90
C ASP A 25 -7.59 -6.43 -2.29
N MET A 26 -7.19 -5.16 -2.35
CA MET A 26 -6.90 -4.47 -3.61
C MET A 26 -5.39 -4.47 -3.92
N ASP A 27 -4.61 -3.79 -3.10
CA ASP A 27 -3.19 -3.52 -3.35
C ASP A 27 -2.34 -4.79 -3.14
N GLY A 28 -1.57 -5.16 -4.16
CA GLY A 28 -0.80 -6.41 -4.14
C GLY A 28 -1.65 -7.69 -4.24
N THR A 29 -2.98 -7.55 -4.37
CA THR A 29 -3.91 -8.69 -4.56
C THR A 29 -4.54 -8.64 -5.95
N LEU A 30 -5.24 -7.55 -6.30
CA LEU A 30 -5.87 -7.37 -7.62
C LEU A 30 -4.96 -6.63 -8.60
N LEU A 31 -4.03 -5.83 -8.09
CA LEU A 31 -3.12 -5.01 -8.89
C LEU A 31 -1.73 -4.94 -8.25
N ASP A 32 -0.69 -4.92 -9.08
CA ASP A 32 0.69 -4.67 -8.64
C ASP A 32 0.90 -3.17 -8.42
N SER A 33 0.57 -2.70 -7.21
CA SER A 33 0.74 -1.30 -6.79
C SER A 33 2.06 -1.01 -6.11
N GLN A 34 2.93 -2.00 -5.90
CA GLN A 34 4.10 -1.83 -5.02
C GLN A 34 5.01 -0.69 -5.50
N GLY A 35 5.35 -0.66 -6.79
CA GLY A 35 6.20 0.40 -7.35
C GLY A 35 5.57 1.79 -7.29
N ALA A 36 4.25 1.88 -7.48
CA ALA A 36 3.54 3.17 -7.39
C ALA A 36 3.47 3.68 -5.95
N VAL A 37 3.19 2.78 -4.99
CA VAL A 37 3.13 3.09 -3.56
C VAL A 37 4.51 3.52 -3.04
N GLU A 38 5.58 2.80 -3.39
CA GLU A 38 6.94 3.17 -3.04
C GLU A 38 7.32 4.56 -3.55
N GLU A 39 7.02 4.88 -4.82
CA GLU A 39 7.33 6.18 -5.41
C GLU A 39 6.55 7.32 -4.74
N ILE A 40 5.28 7.12 -4.40
CA ILE A 40 4.48 8.12 -3.68
C ILE A 40 5.06 8.35 -2.28
N TRP A 41 5.39 7.30 -1.54
CA TRP A 41 6.00 7.42 -0.22
C TRP A 41 7.37 8.09 -0.26
N LYS A 42 8.17 7.83 -1.30
CA LYS A 42 9.47 8.47 -1.51
C LYS A 42 9.33 9.96 -1.75
N ARG A 43 8.38 10.37 -2.58
CA ARG A 43 8.11 11.79 -2.83
C ARG A 43 7.63 12.49 -1.56
N TRP A 44 6.73 11.83 -0.84
CA TRP A 44 6.21 12.34 0.42
C TRP A 44 7.33 12.50 1.45
N SER A 45 8.18 11.49 1.62
CA SER A 45 9.31 11.52 2.57
C SER A 45 10.31 12.65 2.28
N ILE A 46 10.59 12.90 0.99
CA ILE A 46 11.44 14.03 0.57
C ILE A 46 10.80 15.37 0.91
N ARG A 47 9.48 15.50 0.68
CA ARG A 47 8.74 16.75 0.94
C ARG A 47 8.64 17.06 2.43
N THR A 48 8.42 16.05 3.27
CA THR A 48 8.12 16.23 4.70
C THR A 48 9.32 16.00 5.61
N GLY A 49 10.42 15.43 5.10
CA GLY A 49 11.59 15.07 5.89
C GLY A 49 11.43 13.77 6.69
N ALA A 50 10.33 13.03 6.49
CA ALA A 50 10.12 11.73 7.14
C ALA A 50 11.12 10.67 6.65
N ASP A 51 11.43 9.69 7.50
CA ASP A 51 12.34 8.60 7.14
C ASP A 51 11.65 7.60 6.18
N TYR A 52 12.13 7.56 4.93
CA TYR A 52 11.62 6.66 3.90
C TYR A 52 11.74 5.18 4.27
N ALA A 53 12.85 4.78 4.89
CA ALA A 53 13.05 3.37 5.28
C ALA A 53 12.05 2.97 6.38
N ALA A 54 11.81 3.85 7.35
CA ALA A 54 10.81 3.65 8.39
C ALA A 54 9.38 3.60 7.82
N ILE A 55 9.08 4.43 6.81
CA ILE A 55 7.80 4.40 6.09
C ILE A 55 7.58 3.04 5.44
N LEU A 56 8.54 2.53 4.65
CA LEU A 56 8.40 1.25 3.95
C LEU A 56 8.25 0.07 4.92
N ALA A 57 8.97 0.09 6.04
CA ALA A 57 8.83 -0.93 7.07
C ALA A 57 7.44 -0.91 7.75
N TYR A 58 6.74 0.23 7.72
CA TYR A 58 5.48 0.43 8.42
C TYR A 58 4.23 0.50 7.51
N ASN A 59 4.32 0.83 6.23
CA ASN A 59 3.12 1.17 5.47
C ASN A 59 2.21 -0.02 5.07
N HIS A 60 2.75 -1.24 4.98
CA HIS A 60 2.08 -2.35 4.29
C HIS A 60 0.73 -2.72 4.93
N GLY A 61 -0.32 -2.75 4.11
CA GLY A 61 -1.69 -3.11 4.52
C GLY A 61 -2.35 -2.10 5.47
N ARG A 62 -1.78 -0.88 5.62
CA ARG A 62 -2.28 0.15 6.52
C ARG A 62 -2.80 1.36 5.75
N PRO A 63 -3.87 2.01 6.22
CA PRO A 63 -4.30 3.28 5.65
C PRO A 63 -3.20 4.32 5.71
N ALA A 64 -3.00 5.10 4.64
CA ALA A 64 -1.92 6.09 4.54
C ALA A 64 -1.87 7.06 5.73
N ARG A 65 -3.02 7.53 6.22
CA ARG A 65 -3.14 8.39 7.42
C ARG A 65 -2.47 7.81 8.67
N MET A 66 -2.50 6.48 8.85
CA MET A 66 -1.88 5.82 10.01
C MET A 66 -0.36 5.86 9.89
N THR A 67 0.16 5.64 8.69
CA THR A 67 1.59 5.77 8.39
C THR A 67 2.06 7.21 8.57
N MET A 68 1.34 8.19 8.00
CA MET A 68 1.69 9.61 8.13
C MET A 68 1.73 10.04 9.60
N LYS A 69 0.70 9.69 10.38
CA LYS A 69 0.63 9.99 11.82
C LYS A 69 1.74 9.32 12.63
N GLN A 70 2.14 8.11 12.25
CA GLN A 70 3.24 7.40 12.92
C GLN A 70 4.60 8.05 12.63
N MET A 71 4.81 8.56 11.41
CA MET A 71 6.09 9.15 10.99
C MET A 71 6.23 10.60 11.44
N LEU A 72 5.14 11.38 11.36
CA LEU A 72 5.11 12.79 11.72
C LEU A 72 3.82 13.08 12.52
N PRO A 73 3.83 12.80 13.85
CA PRO A 73 2.64 12.96 14.69
C PRO A 73 2.06 14.38 14.72
N GLU A 74 2.92 15.38 14.52
CA GLU A 74 2.58 16.80 14.55
C GLU A 74 2.15 17.36 13.18
N LEU A 75 2.18 16.54 12.12
CA LEU A 75 1.78 16.97 10.78
C LEU A 75 0.25 17.14 10.73
N ASP A 76 -0.21 18.29 10.23
CA ASP A 76 -1.59 18.45 9.82
C ASP A 76 -1.88 17.57 8.60
N LEU A 77 -2.76 16.58 8.76
CA LEU A 77 -3.04 15.57 7.75
C LEU A 77 -4.09 16.02 6.73
N GLU A 78 -4.93 17.02 7.03
CA GLU A 78 -6.01 17.43 6.13
C GLU A 78 -5.51 17.81 4.72
N PRO A 79 -4.42 18.60 4.57
CA PRO A 79 -3.86 18.91 3.25
C PRO A 79 -3.28 17.70 2.50
N GLU A 80 -2.92 16.64 3.23
CA GLU A 80 -2.28 15.43 2.68
C GLU A 80 -3.30 14.35 2.27
N LEU A 81 -4.55 14.47 2.71
CA LEU A 81 -5.64 13.52 2.47
C LEU A 81 -6.70 14.03 1.48
N ALA A 82 -6.58 15.28 1.02
CA ALA A 82 -7.43 15.92 0.02
C ALA A 82 -7.10 15.46 -1.42
#